data_AF-A0A7R9ZTG5-F1
#
_entry.id   AF-A0A7R9ZTG5-F1
#
_cell.length_a   1.000
_cell.length_b   1.000
_cell.length_c   1.000
_cell.angle_alpha   90.00
_cell.angle_beta   90.00
_cell.angle_gamma   90.00
#
_symmetry.space_group_name_H-M   'P 1'
#
loop_
_entity.id
_entity.type
_entity.pdbx_description
1 polymer ?
#
loop_
_entity_poly.entity_id
_entity_poly.type
_entity_poly.pdbx_seq_one_letter_code
_entity_poly.pdbx_strand_id
1 'polypeptide(L)'
;LAFFIFLFFNVILFFLHSTASVPVVTIAVLALLWCGVSMPLVFLGAYFGYKKDAIEFPTVTSTIARAIPPPQPFLNPTVGMFVAGIVPFAAAYVELFFIMSSLWMDQYYYVFGFTLIVYLILILTCAEVTVLLVYYQLCAENHRWWWFAFFAPGSTALYIFLFSAFYFRSLNASGMLITY
;
A
#
# COMPACT_ATOMS: atom_id res chain seq x y z
N LEU A 1 12.06 -8.44 -5.40
CA LEU A 1 12.37 -8.39 -3.95
C LEU A 1 11.54 -9.41 -3.16
N ALA A 2 10.21 -9.32 -3.14
CA ALA A 2 9.35 -10.25 -2.38
C ALA A 2 9.58 -11.74 -2.73
N PHE A 3 9.70 -12.08 -4.02
CA PHE A 3 10.01 -13.45 -4.46
C PHE A 3 11.35 -13.98 -3.92
N PHE A 4 12.37 -13.12 -3.86
CA PHE A 4 13.68 -13.48 -3.29
C PHE A 4 13.61 -13.69 -1.78
N ILE A 5 12.84 -12.86 -1.06
CA ILE A 5 12.61 -13.02 0.39
C ILE A 5 11.87 -14.34 0.65
N PHE A 6 10.83 -14.64 -0.13
CA PHE A 6 10.12 -15.91 -0.07
C PHE A 6 11.07 -17.09 -0.31
N LEU A 7 11.87 -17.06 -1.37
CA LEU A 7 12.86 -18.11 -1.66
C LEU A 7 13.87 -18.28 -0.52
N PHE A 8 14.38 -17.18 0.03
CA PHE A 8 15.33 -17.20 1.14
C PHE A 8 14.75 -17.91 2.36
N PHE A 9 13.52 -17.55 2.77
CA PHE A 9 12.84 -18.24 3.87
C PHE A 9 12.53 -19.70 3.53
N ASN A 10 12.17 -20.01 2.29
CA ASN A 10 11.90 -21.37 1.86
C ASN A 10 13.13 -22.27 1.95
N VAL A 11 14.31 -21.75 1.58
CA VAL A 11 15.59 -22.45 1.72
C VAL A 11 15.88 -22.76 3.19
N ILE A 12 15.65 -21.80 4.09
CA ILE A 12 15.80 -22.03 5.55
C ILE A 12 14.85 -23.12 6.04
N LEU A 13 13.57 -23.07 5.65
CA LEU A 13 12.56 -24.08 6.02
C LEU A 13 12.89 -25.47 5.48
N PHE A 14 13.48 -25.55 4.28
CA PHE A 14 13.95 -26.79 3.68
C PHE A 14 15.08 -27.41 4.50
N PHE A 15 16.07 -26.63 4.93
CA PHE A 15 17.14 -27.13 5.81
C PHE A 15 16.60 -27.62 7.16
N LEU A 16 15.60 -26.93 7.71
CA LEU A 16 14.93 -27.29 8.96
C LEU A 16 13.97 -28.49 8.83
N HIS A 17 13.83 -29.09 7.64
CA HIS A 17 12.90 -30.19 7.36
C HIS A 17 11.46 -29.87 7.82
N SER A 18 11.05 -28.62 7.69
CA SER A 18 9.72 -28.17 8.10
C SER A 18 8.66 -28.62 7.08
N THR A 19 7.51 -29.08 7.57
CA THR A 19 6.32 -29.41 6.74
C THR A 19 5.77 -28.18 5.99
N ALA A 20 6.15 -26.97 6.41
CA ALA A 20 5.81 -25.72 5.73
C ALA A 20 6.74 -25.39 4.55
N SER A 21 7.78 -26.19 4.30
CA SER A 21 8.64 -26.02 3.12
C SER A 21 7.85 -26.29 1.85
N VAL A 22 8.00 -25.41 0.86
CA VAL A 22 7.22 -25.50 -0.38
C VAL A 22 8.00 -26.36 -1.37
N PRO A 23 7.39 -27.40 -1.97
CA PRO A 23 8.07 -28.24 -2.95
C PRO A 23 8.70 -27.44 -4.09
N VAL A 24 9.84 -27.89 -4.60
CA VAL A 24 10.57 -27.22 -5.70
C VAL A 24 9.68 -27.03 -6.94
N VAL A 25 8.80 -27.99 -7.21
CA VAL A 25 7.84 -27.93 -8.34
C VAL A 25 6.88 -26.76 -8.18
N THR A 26 6.30 -26.57 -6.98
CA THR A 26 5.40 -25.44 -6.71
C THR A 26 6.11 -24.10 -6.79
N ILE A 27 7.38 -24.02 -6.38
CA ILE A 27 8.20 -22.81 -6.57
C ILE A 27 8.39 -22.51 -8.05
N ALA A 28 8.66 -23.52 -8.88
CA ALA A 28 8.81 -23.36 -10.33
C ALA A 28 7.51 -22.93 -11.01
N VAL A 29 6.36 -23.49 -10.61
CA VAL A 29 5.03 -23.07 -11.10
C VAL A 29 4.75 -21.62 -10.70
N LEU A 30 5.04 -21.24 -9.45
CA LEU A 30 4.86 -19.86 -8.98
C LEU A 30 5.73 -18.87 -9.76
N ALA A 31 6.98 -19.25 -10.04
CA ALA A 31 7.91 -18.46 -10.84
C ALA A 31 7.43 -18.30 -12.28
N LEU A 32 6.94 -19.38 -12.90
CA LEU A 32 6.38 -19.34 -14.25
C LEU A 32 5.11 -18.51 -14.33
N LEU A 33 4.22 -18.62 -13.34
CA LEU A 33 3.01 -17.79 -13.30
C LEU A 33 3.38 -16.31 -13.12
N TRP A 34 4.30 -16.01 -12.19
CA TRP A 34 4.80 -14.65 -12.00
C TRP A 34 5.39 -14.10 -13.29
N CYS A 35 6.42 -14.75 -13.85
CA CYS A 35 7.10 -14.29 -15.06
C CYS A 35 6.15 -14.27 -16.27
N GLY A 36 5.28 -15.27 -16.40
CA GLY A 36 4.33 -15.42 -17.48
C GLY A 36 3.21 -14.37 -17.48
N VAL A 37 2.90 -13.75 -16.34
CA VAL A 37 1.96 -12.63 -16.26
C VAL A 37 2.70 -11.29 -16.26
N SER A 38 3.74 -11.14 -15.46
CA SER A 38 4.42 -9.85 -15.29
C SER A 38 5.19 -9.40 -16.52
N MET A 39 5.95 -10.29 -17.17
CA MET A 39 6.73 -9.94 -18.36
C MET A 39 5.85 -9.46 -19.50
N PRO A 40 4.83 -10.20 -19.96
CA PRO A 40 4.01 -9.71 -21.05
C PRO A 40 3.28 -8.42 -20.68
N LEU A 41 2.82 -8.27 -19.43
CA LEU A 41 2.15 -7.05 -19.01
C LEU A 41 3.09 -5.83 -19.04
N VAL A 42 4.37 -5.99 -18.67
CA VAL A 42 5.40 -4.95 -18.79
C VAL A 42 5.70 -4.63 -20.26
N PHE A 43 5.86 -5.64 -21.11
CA PHE A 43 6.09 -5.43 -22.55
C PHE A 43 4.89 -4.77 -23.22
N LEU A 44 3.67 -5.13 -22.84
CA LEU A 44 2.42 -4.58 -23.36
C LEU A 44 2.26 -3.11 -22.92
N GLY A 45 2.57 -2.81 -21.65
CA GLY A 45 2.66 -1.44 -21.15
C GLY A 45 3.72 -0.60 -21.86
N ALA A 46 4.91 -1.16 -22.08
CA ALA A 46 5.99 -0.50 -22.83
C ALA A 46 5.59 -0.24 -24.29
N TYR A 47 4.97 -1.21 -24.96
CA TYR A 47 4.48 -1.07 -26.33
C TYR A 47 3.48 0.08 -26.48
N PHE A 48 2.51 0.18 -25.57
CA PHE A 48 1.58 1.31 -25.55
C PHE A 48 2.25 2.63 -25.16
N GLY A 49 3.25 2.59 -24.28
CA GLY A 49 4.06 3.74 -23.89
C GLY A 49 4.85 4.32 -25.05
N TYR A 50 5.55 3.49 -25.83
CA TYR A 50 6.35 3.94 -26.97
C TYR A 50 5.53 4.43 -28.16
N LYS A 51 4.25 4.03 -28.27
CA LYS A 51 3.34 4.52 -29.31
C LYS A 51 2.73 5.90 -29.01
N LYS A 52 2.78 6.35 -27.76
CA LYS A 52 2.29 7.68 -27.38
C LYS A 52 3.36 8.72 -27.65
N ASP A 53 2.95 9.85 -28.18
CA ASP A 53 3.82 11.01 -28.35
C ASP A 53 4.35 11.48 -26.99
N ALA A 54 5.52 12.12 -27.01
CA ALA A 54 6.09 12.72 -25.82
C ALA A 54 5.12 13.74 -25.24
N ILE A 55 4.94 13.71 -23.91
CA ILE A 55 4.05 14.64 -23.22
C ILE A 55 4.62 16.05 -23.39
N GLU A 56 3.98 16.86 -24.22
CA GLU A 56 4.29 18.28 -24.33
C GLU A 56 3.71 19.01 -23.11
N PHE A 57 4.59 19.71 -22.38
CA PHE A 57 4.14 20.51 -21.26
C PHE A 57 3.47 21.79 -21.79
N PRO A 58 2.33 22.22 -21.23
CA PRO A 58 1.57 23.36 -21.74
C PRO A 58 2.28 24.71 -21.55
N THR A 59 3.41 24.74 -20.84
CA THR A 59 4.14 25.95 -20.50
C THR A 59 5.65 25.75 -20.62
N VAL A 60 6.35 26.82 -21.01
CA VAL A 60 7.81 26.86 -21.04
C VAL A 60 8.34 26.80 -19.60
N THR A 61 9.08 25.75 -19.27
CA THR A 61 9.68 25.59 -17.94
C THR A 61 10.97 26.39 -17.84
N SER A 62 11.14 27.17 -16.77
CA SER A 62 12.44 27.75 -16.42
C SER A 62 13.41 26.64 -16.00
N THR A 63 14.69 26.77 -16.35
CA THR A 63 15.75 25.84 -15.93
C THR A 63 16.09 25.98 -14.44
N ILE A 64 15.72 27.10 -13.81
CA ILE A 64 15.94 27.37 -12.38
C ILE A 64 14.62 27.18 -11.63
N ALA A 65 14.65 26.32 -10.62
CA ALA A 65 13.52 26.10 -9.73
C ALA A 65 13.17 27.38 -8.96
N ARG A 66 11.90 27.78 -9.01
CA ARG A 66 11.40 28.92 -8.24
C ARG A 66 11.50 28.61 -6.74
N ALA A 67 11.88 29.62 -5.95
CA ALA A 67 11.92 29.51 -4.49
C ALA A 67 10.51 29.19 -3.95
N ILE A 68 10.43 28.18 -3.07
CA ILE A 68 9.17 27.73 -2.46
C ILE A 68 8.89 28.64 -1.26
N PRO A 69 7.68 29.25 -1.17
CA PRO A 69 7.33 30.06 -0.01
C PRO A 69 7.32 29.21 1.28
N PRO A 70 7.63 29.81 2.45
CA PRO A 70 7.55 29.10 3.71
C PRO A 70 6.10 28.64 3.95
N PRO A 71 5.85 27.33 4.15
CA PRO A 71 4.49 26.83 4.33
C PRO A 71 3.93 27.31 5.65
N GLN A 72 2.63 27.61 5.67
CA GLN A 72 1.91 27.79 6.94
C GLN A 72 1.97 26.49 7.75
N PRO A 73 1.96 26.54 9.10
CA PRO A 73 2.08 25.35 9.94
C PRO A 73 1.09 24.23 9.61
N PHE A 74 -0.16 24.59 9.27
CA PHE A 74 -1.22 23.65 8.88
C PHE A 74 -1.10 23.12 7.45
N LEU A 75 -0.40 23.85 6.56
CA LEU A 75 -0.14 23.48 5.16
C LEU A 75 1.23 22.81 4.99
N ASN A 76 1.86 22.38 6.07
CA ASN A 76 3.15 21.71 5.99
C ASN A 76 2.95 20.35 5.29
N PRO A 77 3.64 20.07 4.16
CA PRO A 77 3.46 18.83 3.42
C PRO A 77 3.73 17.58 4.26
N THR A 78 4.60 17.64 5.27
CA THR A 78 4.84 16.48 6.15
C THR A 78 3.61 16.14 6.99
N VAL A 79 2.94 17.15 7.55
CA VAL A 79 1.69 16.97 8.30
C VAL A 79 0.59 16.47 7.37
N GLY A 80 0.50 17.04 6.17
CA GLY A 80 -0.42 16.59 5.13
C GLY A 80 -0.24 15.12 4.75
N MET A 81 1.00 14.62 4.66
CA MET A 81 1.28 13.21 4.37
C MET A 81 0.72 12.27 5.43
N PHE A 82 0.85 12.61 6.72
CA PHE A 82 0.29 11.79 7.79
C PHE A 82 -1.23 11.85 7.81
N VAL A 83 -1.82 13.05 7.72
CA VAL A 83 -3.29 13.20 7.78
C VAL A 83 -4.00 12.53 6.60
N ALA A 84 -3.37 12.50 5.42
CA ALA A 84 -3.91 11.87 4.21
C ALA A 84 -4.38 10.43 4.42
N GLY A 85 -3.63 9.64 5.19
CA GLY A 85 -3.89 8.21 5.33
C GLY A 85 -5.11 7.87 6.19
N ILE A 86 -5.66 8.83 6.94
CA ILE A 86 -6.82 8.65 7.82
C ILE A 86 -8.06 8.31 7.00
N VAL A 87 -8.26 8.97 5.84
CA VAL A 87 -9.47 8.80 5.03
C VAL A 87 -9.54 7.41 4.39
N PRO A 88 -8.50 6.91 3.68
CA PRO A 88 -8.53 5.55 3.15
C PRO A 88 -8.53 4.49 4.26
N PHE A 89 -7.92 4.77 5.42
CA PHE A 89 -8.01 3.89 6.59
C PHE A 89 -9.44 3.76 7.11
N ALA A 90 -10.15 4.88 7.26
CA ALA A 90 -11.54 4.89 7.70
C ALA A 90 -12.45 4.13 6.72
N ALA A 91 -12.21 4.25 5.42
CA ALA A 91 -12.96 3.54 4.39
C ALA A 91 -12.81 2.00 4.48
N ALA A 92 -11.63 1.51 4.89
CA ALA A 92 -11.36 0.08 5.04
C ALA A 92 -11.47 -0.45 6.49
N TYR A 93 -11.78 0.41 7.45
CA TYR A 93 -11.72 0.09 8.88
C TYR A 93 -12.61 -1.10 9.27
N VAL A 94 -13.87 -1.10 8.81
CA VAL A 94 -14.84 -2.15 9.16
C VAL A 94 -14.38 -3.51 8.66
N GLU A 95 -13.83 -3.55 7.45
CA GLU A 95 -13.33 -4.78 6.84
C GLU A 95 -12.06 -5.29 7.54
N LEU A 96 -11.15 -4.38 7.85
CA LEU A 96 -9.95 -4.70 8.64
C LEU A 96 -10.32 -5.29 10.00
N PHE A 97 -11.35 -4.78 10.66
CA PHE A 97 -11.83 -5.35 11.93
C PHE A 97 -12.34 -6.79 11.79
N PHE A 98 -13.11 -7.09 10.74
CA PHE A 98 -13.60 -8.45 10.49
C PHE A 98 -12.47 -9.42 10.14
N ILE A 99 -11.50 -8.99 9.33
CA ILE A 99 -10.31 -9.79 9.00
C ILE A 99 -9.50 -10.09 10.27
N MET A 100 -9.19 -9.07 11.08
CA MET A 100 -8.43 -9.25 12.31
C MET A 100 -9.14 -10.16 13.32
N SER A 101 -10.46 -10.05 13.44
CA SER A 101 -11.25 -10.92 14.33
C SER A 101 -11.29 -12.36 13.84
N SER A 102 -11.40 -12.57 12.53
CA SER A 102 -11.39 -13.91 11.94
C SER A 102 -10.01 -14.58 12.10
N LEU A 103 -8.93 -13.82 11.91
CA LEU A 103 -7.56 -14.28 12.14
C LEU A 103 -7.33 -14.72 13.59
N TRP A 104 -7.89 -14.01 14.57
CA TRP A 104 -7.71 -14.35 15.98
C TRP A 104 -8.53 -15.56 16.43
N MET A 105 -9.74 -15.74 15.87
CA MET A 105 -10.58 -16.90 16.17
C MET A 105 -10.21 -18.16 15.36
N ASP A 106 -9.13 -18.10 14.58
CA ASP A 106 -8.68 -19.17 13.67
C ASP A 106 -9.82 -19.67 12.75
N GLN A 107 -10.71 -18.75 12.35
CA GLN A 107 -11.84 -19.02 11.46
C GLN A 107 -11.53 -18.53 10.05
N TYR A 108 -11.95 -19.30 9.05
CA TYR A 108 -11.83 -18.89 7.66
C TYR A 108 -12.71 -17.67 7.37
N TYR A 109 -12.12 -16.64 6.76
CA TYR A 109 -12.85 -15.46 6.32
C TYR A 109 -13.58 -15.77 4.99
N TYR A 110 -14.88 -16.00 5.03
CA TYR A 110 -15.65 -16.46 3.87
C TYR A 110 -16.09 -15.34 2.91
N VAL A 111 -15.96 -14.06 3.28
CA VAL A 111 -16.56 -12.93 2.55
C VAL A 111 -15.57 -12.26 1.58
N PHE A 112 -14.80 -13.06 0.82
CA PHE A 112 -13.78 -12.56 -0.11
C PHE A 112 -14.31 -11.55 -1.16
N GLY A 113 -15.57 -11.70 -1.60
CA GLY A 113 -16.19 -10.78 -2.56
C GLY A 113 -16.38 -9.36 -2.01
N PHE A 114 -16.72 -9.25 -0.72
CA PHE A 114 -16.84 -7.95 -0.05
C PHE A 114 -15.47 -7.30 0.15
N THR A 115 -14.45 -8.08 0.52
CA THR A 115 -13.07 -7.60 0.61
C THR A 115 -12.57 -7.01 -0.70
N LEU A 116 -12.92 -7.65 -1.84
CA LEU A 116 -12.56 -7.13 -3.15
C LEU A 116 -13.19 -5.77 -3.41
N ILE A 117 -14.46 -5.59 -3.06
CA ILE A 117 -15.15 -4.29 -3.21
C ILE A 117 -14.49 -3.24 -2.32
N VAL A 118 -14.23 -3.56 -1.05
CA VAL A 118 -13.55 -2.64 -0.12
C VAL A 118 -12.15 -2.30 -0.60
N TYR A 119 -11.42 -3.26 -1.18
CA TYR A 119 -10.11 -3.03 -1.77
C TYR A 119 -10.18 -2.06 -2.96
N LEU A 120 -11.19 -2.18 -3.84
CA LEU A 120 -11.41 -1.22 -4.92
C LEU A 120 -11.75 0.18 -4.40
N ILE A 121 -12.60 0.28 -3.38
CA ILE A 121 -12.93 1.56 -2.72
C ILE A 121 -11.68 2.16 -2.08
N LEU A 122 -10.81 1.35 -1.48
CA LEU A 122 -9.55 1.81 -0.92
C LEU A 122 -8.60 2.35 -2.01
N ILE A 123 -8.49 1.69 -3.17
CA ILE A 123 -7.71 2.23 -4.30
C ILE A 123 -8.28 3.57 -4.76
N LEU A 124 -9.61 3.67 -4.90
CA LEU A 124 -10.28 4.86 -5.38
C LEU A 124 -10.11 6.03 -4.40
N THR A 125 -10.32 5.80 -3.10
CA THR A 125 -10.12 6.82 -2.06
C THR A 125 -8.66 7.23 -1.92
N CYS A 126 -7.70 6.31 -2.05
CA CYS A 126 -6.28 6.64 -2.13
C CYS A 126 -5.99 7.57 -3.32
N ALA A 127 -6.55 7.29 -4.49
CA ALA A 127 -6.38 8.13 -5.68
C ALA A 127 -7.00 9.53 -5.47
N GLU A 128 -8.21 9.61 -4.96
CA GLU A 128 -8.91 10.88 -4.69
C GLU A 128 -8.13 11.76 -3.70
N VAL A 129 -7.74 11.22 -2.55
CA VAL A 129 -6.99 11.96 -1.53
C VAL A 129 -5.65 12.44 -2.09
N THR A 130 -4.97 11.60 -2.88
CA THR A 130 -3.70 11.97 -3.53
C THR A 130 -3.89 13.15 -4.48
N VAL A 131 -4.89 13.09 -5.36
CA VAL A 131 -5.17 14.16 -6.34
C VAL A 131 -5.50 15.47 -5.63
N LEU A 132 -6.37 15.43 -4.60
CA LEU A 132 -6.76 16.61 -3.83
C LEU A 132 -5.57 17.26 -3.13
N LEU A 133 -4.73 16.48 -2.46
CA LEU A 133 -3.60 17.02 -1.72
C LEU A 133 -2.49 17.53 -2.64
N VAL A 134 -2.23 16.87 -3.77
CA VAL A 134 -1.31 17.36 -4.79
C VAL A 134 -1.82 18.67 -5.38
N TYR A 135 -3.13 18.79 -5.62
CA TYR A 135 -3.74 20.04 -6.07
C TYR A 135 -3.49 21.17 -5.05
N TYR A 136 -3.75 20.95 -3.76
CA TYR A 136 -3.47 21.94 -2.73
C TYR A 136 -1.99 22.31 -2.63
N GLN A 137 -1.10 21.33 -2.78
CA GLN A 137 0.35 21.56 -2.76
C GLN A 137 0.80 22.43 -3.95
N LEU A 138 0.23 22.21 -5.12
CA LEU A 138 0.49 23.02 -6.32
C LEU A 138 -0.06 24.44 -6.17
N CYS A 139 -1.25 24.61 -5.56
CA CYS A 139 -1.80 25.92 -5.23
C CYS A 139 -0.91 26.70 -4.24
N ALA A 140 -0.17 26.00 -3.37
CA ALA A 140 0.80 26.58 -2.45
C ALA A 140 2.17 26.87 -3.11
N GLU A 141 2.25 26.88 -4.45
CA GLU A 141 3.48 27.08 -5.24
C GLU A 141 4.58 26.04 -4.98
N ASN A 142 4.26 24.91 -4.33
CA ASN A 142 5.22 23.86 -4.04
C ASN A 142 5.19 22.78 -5.14
N HIS A 143 6.19 22.82 -6.01
CA HIS A 143 6.33 21.93 -7.16
C HIS A 143 6.88 20.52 -6.80
N ARG A 144 7.26 20.26 -5.55
CA ARG A 144 7.84 18.97 -5.11
C ARG A 144 6.75 17.95 -4.76
N TRP A 145 5.90 17.61 -5.74
CA TRP A 145 4.74 16.73 -5.53
C TRP A 145 5.05 15.23 -5.66
N TRP A 146 6.11 14.83 -6.37
CA TRP A 146 6.41 13.43 -6.70
C TRP A 146 6.44 12.48 -5.49
N TRP A 147 7.26 12.80 -4.49
CA TRP A 147 7.36 11.99 -3.28
C TRP A 147 6.15 12.15 -2.37
N PHE A 148 5.57 13.35 -2.32
CA PHE A 148 4.38 13.61 -1.54
C PHE A 148 3.17 12.79 -2.03
N ALA A 149 2.97 12.72 -3.35
CA ALA A 149 1.91 11.92 -3.96
C ALA A 149 2.02 10.43 -3.66
N PHE A 150 3.24 9.92 -3.44
CA PHE A 150 3.47 8.53 -3.06
C PHE A 150 3.28 8.31 -1.54
N PHE A 151 3.89 9.17 -0.70
CA PHE A 151 3.86 9.00 0.75
C PHE A 151 2.52 9.38 1.40
N ALA A 152 1.75 10.29 0.81
CA ALA A 152 0.46 10.71 1.33
C ALA A 152 -0.55 9.55 1.43
N PRO A 153 -0.92 8.83 0.35
CA PRO A 153 -1.76 7.63 0.47
C PRO A 153 -1.01 6.47 1.15
N GLY A 154 0.32 6.41 1.02
CA GLY A 154 1.14 5.39 1.68
C GLY A 154 1.05 5.41 3.21
N SER A 155 0.75 6.56 3.82
CA SER A 155 0.58 6.66 5.28
C SER A 155 -0.59 5.84 5.82
N THR A 156 -1.56 5.44 4.97
CA THR A 156 -2.61 4.47 5.34
C THR A 156 -2.04 3.17 5.88
N ALA A 157 -0.90 2.70 5.35
CA ALA A 157 -0.24 1.50 5.87
C ALA A 157 0.22 1.66 7.33
N LEU A 158 0.66 2.86 7.72
CA LEU A 158 1.02 3.16 9.12
C LEU A 158 -0.20 3.08 10.03
N TYR A 159 -1.36 3.59 9.59
CA TYR A 159 -2.60 3.50 10.36
C TYR A 159 -3.08 2.06 10.53
N ILE A 160 -3.00 1.24 9.48
CA ILE A 160 -3.32 -0.19 9.55
C ILE A 160 -2.38 -0.89 10.54
N PHE A 161 -1.08 -0.59 10.50
CA PHE A 161 -0.11 -1.15 11.43
C PHE A 161 -0.41 -0.76 12.88
N LEU A 162 -0.65 0.52 13.16
CA LEU A 162 -1.02 1.00 14.49
C LEU A 162 -2.32 0.37 15.00
N PHE A 163 -3.33 0.24 14.13
CA PHE A 163 -4.58 -0.44 14.45
C PHE A 163 -4.35 -1.91 14.81
N SER A 164 -3.51 -2.63 14.05
CA SER A 164 -3.19 -4.03 14.35
C SER A 164 -2.49 -4.21 15.71
N ALA A 165 -1.56 -3.31 16.04
CA ALA A 165 -0.87 -3.31 17.33
C ALA A 165 -1.83 -3.00 18.49
N PHE A 166 -2.73 -2.03 18.31
CA PHE A 166 -3.77 -1.70 19.29
C PHE A 166 -4.74 -2.87 19.49
N TYR A 167 -5.21 -3.49 18.41
CA TYR A 167 -6.09 -4.65 18.44
C TYR A 167 -5.44 -5.81 19.20
N PHE A 168 -4.19 -6.16 18.89
CA PHE A 168 -3.43 -7.19 19.61
C PHE A 168 -3.27 -6.88 21.11
N ARG A 169 -3.02 -5.62 21.48
CA ARG A 169 -2.94 -5.21 22.89
C ARG A 169 -4.29 -5.35 23.60
N SER A 170 -5.39 -5.00 22.95
CA SER A 170 -6.73 -5.13 23.53
C SER A 170 -7.11 -6.59 23.80
N LEU A 171 -6.72 -7.51 22.91
CA LEU A 171 -6.91 -8.96 23.09
C LEU A 171 -6.12 -9.53 24.28
N ASN A 172 -4.87 -9.12 24.47
CA ASN A 172 -4.08 -9.52 25.63
C ASN A 172 -4.66 -8.97 26.95
N ALA A 173 -5.26 -7.78 26.93
CA ALA A 173 -5.90 -7.19 28.09
C ALA A 173 -7.20 -7.93 28.49
N SER A 174 -7.98 -8.42 27.53
CA SER A 174 -9.16 -9.27 27.81
C SER A 174 -8.79 -10.70 28.22
N GLY A 175 -7.67 -11.24 27.72
CA GLY A 175 -7.13 -12.54 28.16
C GLY A 175 -6.63 -12.57 29.60
N MET A 176 -6.15 -11.43 30.15
CA MET A 176 -5.71 -11.31 31.55
C MET A 176 -6.85 -11.31 32.57
N LEU A 177 -8.11 -11.10 32.14
CA LEU A 177 -9.29 -11.13 33.02
C LEU A 177 -9.97 -12.51 33.08
N ILE A 178 -9.49 -13.48 32.29
CA ILE A 178 -9.96 -14.87 32.32
C ILE A 178 -8.81 -15.76 32.79
N THR A 179 -8.38 -15.52 34.03
CA THR A 179 -7.61 -16.50 34.80
C THR A 179 -8.34 -16.71 36.11
N TYR A 180 -9.10 -17.82 36.15
CA TYR A 180 -9.68 -18.53 37.31
C TYR A 180 -10.44 -17.72 38.36
#